data_AF-A0A1Y3YD60-F1
#
_entry.id   AF-A0A1Y3YD60-F1
#
_cell.length_a   1.000
_cell.length_b   1.000
_cell.length_c   1.000
_cell.angle_alpha   90.00
_cell.angle_beta   90.00
_cell.angle_gamma   90.00
#
_symmetry.space_group_name_H-M   'P 1'
#
loop_
_entity.id
_entity.type
_entity.pdbx_description
1 polymer ?
#
loop_
_entity_poly.entity_id
_entity_poly.type
_entity_poly.pdbx_seq_one_letter_code
_entity_poly.pdbx_strand_id
1 'polypeptide(L)' 'MTIREAGKGIVTTGGGTYRIGFINMDGQEDETELDAYNMTELEELYRDFCKENGFRQNTVIYVER' A
#
# COMPACT_ATOMS: atom_id res chain seq x y z
N MET A 1 -5.67 4.77 6.83
CA MET A 1 -6.76 4.04 6.14
C MET A 1 -6.20 2.72 5.62
N THR A 2 -7.03 1.82 5.07
CA THR A 2 -6.55 0.59 4.42
C THR A 2 -6.05 0.86 3.01
N ILE A 3 -5.23 -0.04 2.48
CA ILE A 3 -4.74 0.05 1.10
C ILE A 3 -5.87 -0.02 0.07
N ARG A 4 -6.95 -0.76 0.35
CA ARG A 4 -8.15 -0.82 -0.51
C ARG A 4 -8.90 0.50 -0.58
N GLU A 5 -8.98 1.22 0.54
CA GLU A 5 -9.62 2.54 0.59
C GLU A 5 -8.79 3.56 -0.20
N ALA A 6 -7.47 3.60 0.03
CA ALA A 6 -6.57 4.52 -0.64
C ALA A 6 -6.42 4.24 -2.14
N GLY A 7 -6.37 2.96 -2.54
CA GLY A 7 -6.22 2.55 -3.93
C GLY A 7 -7.51 2.62 -4.77
N LYS A 8 -8.65 2.93 -4.16
CA LYS A 8 -9.95 2.94 -4.85
C LYS A 8 -9.98 3.98 -5.97
N GLY A 9 -10.16 3.50 -7.21
CA GLY A 9 -10.20 4.35 -8.40
C GLY A 9 -8.82 4.70 -8.98
N ILE A 10 -7.73 4.26 -8.33
CA ILE A 10 -6.34 4.45 -8.76
C ILE A 10 -5.79 3.14 -9.29
N VAL A 11 -5.99 2.06 -8.53
CA VAL A 11 -5.51 0.72 -8.86
C VAL A 11 -6.47 0.07 -9.86
N THR A 12 -6.00 -0.11 -11.09
CA THR A 12 -6.74 -0.75 -12.18
C THR A 12 -6.10 -2.07 -12.57
N THR A 13 -6.90 -3.05 -12.99
CA THR A 13 -6.38 -4.28 -13.58
C THR A 13 -5.51 -3.97 -14.81
N GLY A 14 -4.34 -4.58 -14.90
CA GLY A 14 -3.43 -4.41 -16.04
C GLY A 14 -1.96 -4.18 -15.67
N GLY A 15 -1.60 -4.24 -14.39
CA GLY A 15 -0.22 -3.98 -13.95
C GLY A 15 0.03 -2.51 -13.68
N GLY A 16 0.88 -2.24 -12.70
CA GLY A 16 1.37 -0.90 -12.40
C GLY A 16 2.28 -0.94 -11.19
N THR A 17 3.16 0.04 -11.14
CA THR A 17 3.96 0.37 -9.97
C THR A 17 3.16 1.37 -9.15
N TYR A 18 2.98 1.10 -7.86
CA TYR A 18 2.20 1.95 -6.96
C TYR A 18 3.07 2.41 -5.82
N ARG A 19 3.15 3.73 -5.61
CA ARG A 19 3.80 4.32 -4.44
C ARG A 19 2.77 4.52 -3.34
N ILE A 20 3.12 4.08 -2.15
CA ILE A 20 2.22 4.00 -1.00
C ILE A 20 2.85 4.77 0.15
N GLY A 21 2.24 5.87 0.54
CA GLY A 21 2.59 6.58 1.76
C GLY A 21 1.84 6.01 2.96
N PHE A 22 2.52 5.78 4.07
CA PHE A 22 1.92 5.25 5.31
C PHE A 22 2.62 5.81 6.56
N ILE A 23 1.96 5.70 7.72
CA ILE A 23 2.60 6.01 9.00
C ILE A 23 3.28 4.75 9.55
N ASN A 24 4.59 4.82 9.79
CA ASN A 24 5.40 3.74 10.35
C ASN A 24 5.21 3.60 11.88
N MET A 25 5.95 2.68 12.50
CA MET A 25 5.80 2.38 13.93
C MET A 25 6.27 3.49 14.87
N ASP A 26 7.12 4.39 14.39
CA ASP A 26 7.57 5.57 15.13
C ASP A 26 6.61 6.76 14.99
N GLY A 27 5.51 6.59 14.27
CA GLY A 27 4.54 7.65 14.02
C GLY A 27 4.98 8.64 12.94
N GLN A 28 5.98 8.29 12.14
CA GLN A 28 6.50 9.10 11.04
C GLN A 28 5.94 8.65 9.70
N GLU A 29 5.86 9.59 8.74
CA GLU A 29 5.54 9.27 7.36
C GLU A 29 6.70 8.50 6.72
N ASP A 30 6.35 7.42 6.03
CA ASP A 30 7.26 6.60 5.27
C ASP A 30 6.57 6.12 3.98
N GLU A 31 7.34 5.59 3.06
CA GLU A 31 6.86 5.23 1.73
C GLU A 31 7.43 3.90 1.25
N THR A 32 6.65 3.20 0.44
CA THR A 32 7.10 2.02 -0.28
C THR A 32 6.56 2.02 -1.70
N GLU A 33 7.19 1.25 -2.57
CA GLU A 33 6.80 1.08 -3.96
C GLU A 33 6.57 -0.40 -4.24
N LEU A 34 5.40 -0.74 -4.79
CA LEU A 34 5.00 -2.12 -5.07
C LEU A 34 4.44 -2.26 -6.48
N ASP A 35 4.91 -3.28 -7.20
CA ASP A 35 4.34 -3.67 -8.48
C ASP A 35 3.16 -4.62 -8.27
N ALA A 36 2.00 -4.28 -8.81
CA ALA A 36 0.81 -5.12 -8.70
C ALA A 36 -0.04 -5.13 -9.98
N TYR A 37 -0.63 -6.26 -10.32
CA TYR A 37 -1.53 -6.41 -11.45
C TYR A 37 -2.91 -5.81 -11.20
N ASN A 38 -3.41 -5.89 -9.97
CA ASN A 38 -4.73 -5.42 -9.56
C ASN A 38 -4.80 -5.11 -8.04
N MET A 39 -5.96 -4.65 -7.57
CA MET A 39 -6.18 -4.26 -6.17
C MET A 39 -6.03 -5.41 -5.16
N THR A 40 -6.39 -6.65 -5.53
CA THR A 40 -6.23 -7.81 -4.64
C THR A 40 -4.74 -8.11 -4.44
N GLU A 41 -3.97 -8.15 -5.52
CA GLU A 41 -2.53 -8.38 -5.43
C GLU A 41 -1.81 -7.26 -4.67
N LEU A 42 -2.16 -6.00 -4.91
CA LEU A 42 -1.58 -4.87 -4.17
C LEU A 42 -1.86 -4.99 -2.66
N GLU A 43 -3.07 -5.42 -2.27
CA GLU A 43 -3.39 -5.64 -0.87
C GLU A 43 -2.56 -6.77 -0.25
N GLU A 44 -2.36 -7.87 -0.97
CA GLU A 44 -1.55 -9.00 -0.49
C GLU A 44 -0.09 -8.60 -0.32
N LEU A 45 0.49 -7.93 -1.32
CA LEU A 45 1.87 -7.42 -1.26
C LEU A 45 2.06 -6.43 -0.12
N TYR A 46 1.13 -5.49 0.05
CA TYR A 46 1.21 -4.52 1.15
C TYR A 46 1.06 -5.18 2.52
N ARG A 47 0.16 -6.17 2.64
CA ARG A 47 0.00 -6.96 3.87
C ARG A 47 1.29 -7.69 4.24
N ASP A 48 1.94 -8.30 3.26
CA ASP A 48 3.17 -9.07 3.46
C ASP A 48 4.34 -8.13 3.79
N PHE A 49 4.48 -7.01 3.08
CA PHE A 49 5.41 -5.93 3.41
C PHE A 49 5.24 -5.45 4.87
N CYS A 50 4.01 -5.15 5.30
CA CYS A 50 3.76 -4.73 6.67
C CYS A 50 4.12 -5.82 7.68
N LYS A 51 3.82 -7.09 7.37
CA LYS A 51 4.13 -8.23 8.26
C LYS A 51 5.64 -8.41 8.43
N GLU A 52 6.42 -8.31 7.36
CA GLU A 52 7.88 -8.48 7.38
C GLU A 52 8.58 -7.37 8.17
N ASN A 53 8.05 -6.16 8.11
CA ASN A 53 8.63 -4.99 8.77
C ASN A 53 7.98 -4.65 10.14
N GLY A 54 6.97 -5.42 10.57
CA GLY A 54 6.26 -5.17 11.82
C GLY A 54 5.39 -3.90 11.79
N PHE A 55 4.94 -3.48 10.62
CA PHE A 55 4.10 -2.30 10.42
C PHE A 55 2.61 -2.61 10.56
N ARG A 56 1.84 -1.56 10.87
CA ARG A 56 0.37 -1.60 10.84
C ARG A 56 -0.12 -1.41 9.41
N GLN A 57 -1.18 -2.13 9.02
CA GLN A 57 -1.73 -2.07 7.66
C GLN A 57 -2.79 -0.98 7.47
N ASN A 58 -3.33 -0.44 8.56
CA ASN A 58 -4.40 0.56 8.53
C ASN A 58 -3.88 2.01 8.65
N THR A 59 -2.59 2.22 8.38
CA THR A 59 -1.90 3.52 8.46
C THR A 59 -1.60 4.14 7.10
N VAL A 60 -2.15 3.61 6.00
CA VAL A 60 -2.01 4.19 4.66
C VAL A 60 -2.55 5.63 4.66
N ILE A 61 -1.82 6.52 3.98
CA ILE A 61 -2.14 7.94 3.76
C ILE A 61 -2.61 8.13 2.33
N TYR A 62 -1.87 7.58 1.36
CA TYR A 62 -2.21 7.66 -0.06
C TYR A 62 -1.68 6.46 -0.85
N VAL A 63 -2.25 6.27 -2.04
CA VAL A 63 -1.71 5.42 -3.10
C VAL A 63 -1.62 6.29 -4.36
N GLU A 64 -0.49 6.28 -5.04
CA GLU A 64 -0.31 6.91 -6.35
C GLU A 64 0.25 5.89 -7.33
N ARG A 65 0.06 6.14 -8.62
CA ARG A 65 0.52 5.30 -9.73
C ARG A 65 1.35 6.15 -10.69
#